data_AF-A0A0G0I461-F1
#
_entry.id   AF-A0A0G0I461-F1
#
_cell.length_a   1.000
_cell.length_b   1.000
_cell.length_c   1.000
_cell.angle_alpha   90.00
_cell.angle_beta   90.00
_cell.angle_gamma   90.00
#
_symmetry.space_group_name_H-M   'P 1'
#
loop_
_entity.id
_entity.type
_entity.pdbx_description
1 polymer ?
#
loop_
_entity_poly.entity_id
_entity_poly.type
_entity_poly.pdbx_seq_one_letter_code
_entity_poly.pdbx_strand_id
1 'polypeptide(L)'
;MIHLTKSDILHLAKLSGLTLTEKEVKELSYDLSSVITFFEELKETNTKNILPTSQTTGLENITRADKIDTNQTLSLEDVMYNANDNKNNLFKVPIILKK
;
A
#
# COMPACT_ATOMS: atom_id res chain seq x y z
N MET A 1 4.38 26.65 3.40
CA MET A 1 4.72 25.73 2.31
C MET A 1 5.42 24.54 2.94
N ILE A 2 4.77 23.38 2.91
CA ILE A 2 5.34 22.16 3.47
C ILE A 2 6.50 21.76 2.57
N HIS A 3 7.64 21.44 3.17
CA HIS A 3 8.84 21.05 2.45
C HIS A 3 9.31 19.69 2.96
N LEU A 4 9.15 18.66 2.13
CA LEU A 4 9.64 17.32 2.41
C LEU A 4 11.14 17.25 2.15
N THR A 5 11.89 16.81 3.15
CA THR A 5 13.33 16.60 3.03
C THR A 5 13.64 15.32 2.27
N LYS A 6 14.88 15.19 1.79
CA LYS A 6 15.40 13.93 1.24
C LYS A 6 15.19 12.75 2.19
N SER A 7 15.37 12.98 3.50
CA SER A 7 15.18 11.93 4.52
C SER A 7 13.73 11.44 4.56
N ASP A 8 12.77 12.35 4.41
CA ASP A 8 11.34 12.01 4.41
C ASP A 8 10.99 11.15 3.18
N ILE A 9 11.52 11.51 2.00
CA ILE A 9 11.31 10.74 0.77
C ILE A 9 11.91 9.34 0.86
N LEU A 10 13.15 9.22 1.38
CA LEU A 10 13.78 7.92 1.58
C LEU A 10 13.03 7.07 2.62
N HIS A 11 12.48 7.70 3.66
CA HIS A 11 11.66 7.02 4.65
C HIS A 11 10.37 6.47 4.03
N LEU A 12 9.67 7.29 3.23
CA LEU A 12 8.47 6.87 2.51
C LEU A 12 8.77 5.76 1.50
N ALA A 13 9.86 5.87 0.74
CA ALA A 13 10.28 4.85 -0.22
C ALA A 13 10.49 3.50 0.46
N LYS A 14 11.13 3.50 1.64
CA LYS A 14 11.33 2.28 2.45
C LYS A 14 10.00 1.67 2.90
N LEU A 15 9.05 2.48 3.36
CA LEU A 15 7.73 1.99 3.77
C LEU A 15 6.93 1.42 2.60
N SER A 16 7.09 2.01 1.41
CA SER A 16 6.41 1.58 0.18
C SER A 16 7.14 0.47 -0.58
N GLY A 17 8.30 -0.01 -0.09
CA GLY A 17 9.10 -1.02 -0.78
C GLY A 17 9.71 -0.56 -2.11
N LEU A 18 9.92 0.75 -2.28
CA LEU A 18 10.46 1.35 -3.50
C LEU A 18 11.97 1.62 -3.36
N THR A 19 12.71 1.31 -4.41
CA THR A 19 14.11 1.74 -4.56
C THR A 19 14.14 2.94 -5.49
N LEU A 20 14.69 4.05 -5.02
CA LEU A 20 14.73 5.32 -5.77
C LEU A 20 16.17 5.73 -6.06
N THR A 21 16.36 6.33 -7.23
CA THR A 21 17.61 7.01 -7.59
C THR A 21 17.69 8.39 -6.93
N GLU A 22 18.90 8.93 -6.81
CA GLU A 22 19.13 10.29 -6.28
C GLU A 22 18.38 11.39 -7.04
N LYS A 23 18.21 11.22 -8.35
CA LYS A 23 17.43 12.14 -9.18
C LYS A 23 15.95 12.09 -8.79
N GLU A 24 15.36 10.90 -8.73
CA GLU A 24 13.96 10.71 -8.36
C GLU A 24 13.67 11.21 -6.94
N VAL A 25 14.59 11.01 -6.01
CA VAL A 25 14.45 11.53 -4.64
C VAL A 25 14.34 13.05 -4.62
N LYS A 26 15.12 13.75 -5.47
CA LYS A 26 15.07 15.21 -5.57
C LYS A 26 13.78 15.69 -6.23
N GLU A 27 13.34 15.03 -7.30
CA GLU A 27 12.11 15.37 -8.02
C GLU A 27 10.88 15.13 -7.13
N LEU A 28 10.78 13.96 -6.49
CA LEU A 28 9.68 13.61 -5.59
C LEU A 28 9.61 14.50 -4.35
N SER A 29 10.74 14.99 -3.85
CA SER A 29 10.77 15.98 -2.76
C SER A 29 10.01 17.25 -3.14
N TYR A 30 10.17 17.74 -4.37
CA TYR A 30 9.45 18.92 -4.86
C TYR A 30 7.97 18.58 -5.15
N ASP A 31 7.73 17.52 -5.92
CA ASP A 31 6.38 17.18 -6.39
C ASP A 31 5.44 16.85 -5.23
N LEU A 32 5.87 16.02 -4.28
CA LEU A 32 5.05 15.67 -3.12
C LEU A 32 4.85 16.85 -2.18
N SER A 33 5.83 17.77 -2.06
CA SER A 33 5.66 19.00 -1.30
C SER A 33 4.57 19.89 -1.89
N SER A 34 4.50 19.98 -3.23
CA SER A 34 3.45 20.69 -3.95
C SER A 34 2.08 20.06 -3.71
N VAL A 35 1.96 18.74 -3.85
CA VAL A 35 0.71 18.00 -3.64
C VAL A 35 0.20 18.15 -2.21
N ILE A 36 1.06 18.03 -1.20
CA ILE A 36 0.65 18.20 0.20
C ILE A 36 0.26 19.65 0.49
N THR A 37 0.97 20.62 -0.10
CA THR A 37 0.60 22.04 0.02
C THR A 37 -0.80 22.29 -0.56
N PHE A 38 -1.14 21.69 -1.70
CA PHE A 38 -2.49 21.75 -2.26
C PHE A 38 -3.54 21.16 -1.30
N PHE A 39 -3.25 20.03 -0.66
CA PHE A 39 -4.16 19.45 0.34
C PHE A 39 -4.33 20.29 1.62
N GLU A 40 -3.48 21.29 1.89
CA GLU A 40 -3.68 22.19 3.03
C GLU A 40 -4.98 23.00 2.92
N GLU A 41 -5.53 23.21 1.71
CA GLU A 41 -6.83 23.86 1.48
C GLU A 41 -7.97 23.15 2.24
N LEU A 42 -7.85 21.84 2.49
CA LEU A 42 -8.85 21.08 3.25
C LEU A 42 -8.94 21.53 4.72
N LYS A 43 -7.90 22.19 5.27
CA LYS A 43 -7.90 22.70 6.65
C LYS A 43 -8.88 23.87 6.86
N GLU A 44 -9.29 24.55 5.79
CA GLU A 44 -10.25 25.66 5.86
C GLU A 44 -11.67 25.19 6.21
N THR A 45 -11.96 23.91 5.98
CA THR A 45 -13.28 23.32 6.25
C THR A 45 -13.35 22.78 7.68
N ASN A 46 -14.29 23.29 8.48
CA ASN A 46 -14.49 22.84 9.87
C ASN A 46 -15.14 21.44 9.93
N THR A 47 -14.39 20.46 10.44
CA THR A 47 -14.83 19.06 10.61
C THR A 47 -14.92 18.62 12.08
N LYS A 48 -14.79 19.53 13.06
CA LYS A 48 -14.64 19.19 14.50
C LYS A 48 -15.71 18.25 15.08
N ASN A 49 -16.94 18.35 14.59
CA ASN A 49 -18.09 17.57 15.07
C ASN A 49 -18.66 16.64 13.99
N ILE A 50 -17.89 16.36 12.93
CA ILE A 50 -18.28 15.49 11.83
C ILE A 50 -17.56 14.17 11.97
N LEU A 51 -18.31 13.06 11.93
CA LEU A 51 -17.71 11.72 11.94
C LEU A 51 -17.03 11.45 10.59
N PRO A 52 -15.85 10.81 10.57
CA PRO A 52 -15.23 10.35 9.33
C PRO A 52 -16.14 9.36 8.58
N THR A 53 -16.20 9.48 7.26
CA THR A 53 -16.92 8.53 6.40
C THR A 53 -15.95 7.46 5.90
N SER A 54 -16.04 6.24 6.43
CA SER A 54 -15.21 5.10 5.97
C SER A 54 -15.83 4.31 4.82
N GLN A 55 -17.15 4.35 4.68
CA GLN A 55 -17.91 3.61 3.66
C GLN A 55 -19.20 4.36 3.34
N THR A 56 -19.64 4.29 2.08
CA THR A 56 -20.77 5.08 1.57
C THR A 56 -22.04 4.26 1.35
N THR A 57 -21.97 2.94 1.48
CA THR A 57 -23.01 2.01 1.03
C THR A 57 -23.79 1.35 2.17
N GLY A 58 -23.63 1.81 3.42
CA GLY A 58 -24.38 1.32 4.58
C GLY A 58 -24.06 -0.13 4.96
N LEU A 59 -22.88 -0.65 4.59
CA LEU A 59 -22.46 -2.02 4.86
C LEU A 59 -22.60 -2.37 6.35
N GLU A 60 -23.38 -3.42 6.60
CA GLU A 60 -23.47 -4.11 7.88
C GLU A 60 -22.47 -5.26 7.94
N ASN A 61 -22.41 -5.96 9.07
CA ASN A 61 -21.50 -7.10 9.24
C ASN A 61 -21.83 -8.21 8.24
N ILE A 62 -21.02 -8.34 7.19
CA ILE A 62 -21.11 -9.44 6.24
C ILE A 62 -20.24 -10.59 6.74
N THR A 63 -20.88 -11.70 7.12
CA THR A 63 -20.21 -12.89 7.63
C THR A 63 -20.21 -14.03 6.61
N ARG A 64 -19.17 -14.87 6.64
CA ARG A 64 -19.10 -16.13 5.90
C ARG A 64 -19.29 -17.30 6.89
N ALA A 65 -20.11 -18.29 6.52
CA ALA A 65 -20.26 -19.51 7.31
C ALA A 65 -18.93 -20.26 7.43
N ASP A 66 -18.66 -20.85 8.60
CA ASP A 66 -17.49 -21.70 8.84
C ASP A 66 -17.68 -23.09 8.23
N LYS A 67 -17.67 -23.15 6.91
CA LYS A 67 -17.75 -24.37 6.12
C LYS A 67 -16.70 -24.36 5.02
N ILE A 68 -16.22 -25.55 4.66
CA ILE A 68 -15.36 -25.73 3.49
C ILE A 68 -16.18 -25.42 2.24
N ASP A 69 -15.67 -24.54 1.40
CA ASP A 69 -16.22 -24.25 0.08
C ASP A 69 -15.20 -24.66 -0.99
N THR A 70 -15.38 -25.85 -1.53
CA THR A 70 -14.49 -26.40 -2.56
C THR A 70 -14.57 -25.63 -3.88
N ASN A 71 -15.65 -24.88 -4.12
CA ASN A 71 -15.78 -24.05 -5.33
C ASN A 71 -14.89 -22.79 -5.27
N GLN A 72 -14.45 -22.39 -4.08
CA GLN A 72 -13.54 -21.25 -3.88
C GLN A 72 -12.09 -21.68 -3.69
N THR A 73 -11.77 -22.97 -3.83
CA THR A 73 -10.41 -23.48 -3.71
C THR A 73 -9.76 -23.55 -5.08
N LEU A 74 -8.63 -22.87 -5.25
CA LEU A 74 -7.85 -22.91 -6.49
C LEU A 74 -7.06 -24.22 -6.60
N SER A 75 -6.88 -24.73 -7.82
CA SER A 75 -5.96 -25.83 -8.07
C SER A 75 -4.51 -25.38 -7.85
N LEU A 76 -3.61 -26.32 -7.60
CA LEU A 76 -2.18 -26.00 -7.49
C LEU A 76 -1.64 -25.33 -8.76
N GLU A 77 -2.12 -25.78 -9.92
CA GLU A 77 -1.76 -25.21 -11.23
C GLU A 77 -2.17 -23.73 -11.32
N ASP A 78 -3.41 -23.41 -10.94
CA ASP A 78 -3.91 -22.03 -10.94
C ASP A 78 -3.12 -21.13 -9.98
N VAL A 79 -2.79 -21.64 -8.79
CA VAL A 79 -2.01 -20.90 -7.78
C VAL A 79 -0.60 -20.59 -8.30
N MET A 80 0.02 -21.54 -9.00
CA MET A 80 1.40 -21.42 -9.46
C MET A 80 1.54 -20.77 -10.84
N TYR A 81 0.44 -20.57 -11.57
CA TYR A 81 0.45 -20.08 -12.95
C TYR A 81 1.26 -18.78 -13.15
N ASN A 82 1.14 -17.84 -12.20
CA ASN A 82 1.85 -16.55 -12.24
C ASN A 82 3.09 -16.50 -11.32
N ALA A 83 3.50 -17.63 -10.75
CA ALA A 83 4.67 -17.67 -9.88
C ALA A 83 5.95 -17.45 -10.70
N ASN A 84 6.67 -16.36 -10.41
CA ASN A 84 7.92 -16.06 -11.11
C ASN A 84 9.01 -17.14 -10.93
N ASP A 85 9.10 -17.74 -9.74
CA ASP A 85 9.99 -18.86 -9.44
C ASP A 85 9.31 -19.79 -8.43
N ASN A 86 9.52 -21.11 -8.59
CA ASN A 86 8.94 -22.12 -7.73
C ASN A 86 9.90 -23.29 -7.51
N LYS A 87 9.74 -23.99 -6.39
CA LYS A 87 10.48 -25.22 -6.08
C LYS A 87 9.61 -26.13 -5.23
N ASN A 88 9.39 -27.37 -5.69
CA ASN A 88 8.58 -28.36 -4.97
C ASN A 88 7.21 -27.81 -4.53
N ASN A 89 6.47 -27.16 -5.44
CA ASN A 89 5.15 -26.56 -5.18
C ASN A 89 5.14 -25.43 -4.15
N LEU A 90 6.28 -24.75 -3.97
CA LEU A 90 6.43 -23.59 -3.10
C LEU A 90 6.90 -22.38 -3.92
N PHE A 91 6.43 -21.18 -3.56
CA PHE A 91 7.00 -19.94 -4.07
C PHE A 91 8.44 -19.79 -3.60
N LYS A 92 9.36 -19.62 -4.54
CA LYS A 92 10.78 -19.45 -4.23
C LYS A 92 11.12 -17.96 -4.19
N VAL A 93 11.61 -17.49 -3.05
CA VAL A 93 12.03 -16.10 -2.83
C VAL A 93 13.45 -16.04 -2.27
N PRO A 94 14.18 -14.92 -2.47
CA PRO A 94 15.45 -14.69 -1.79
C PRO A 94 15.29 -14.74 -0.27
N ILE A 95 16.25 -15.37 0.41
CA ILE A 95 16.23 -15.47 1.87
C ILE A 95 16.51 -14.12 2.54
N ILE A 96 15.73 -13.78 3.57
CA ILE A 96 15.89 -12.55 4.36
C ILE A 96 16.63 -12.88 5.67
N LEU A 97 17.86 -13.38 5.57
CA LEU A 97 18.75 -13.48 6.75
C LEU A 97 19.67 -12.27 6.76
N LYS A 98 19.46 -11.37 7.71
CA LYS A 98 20.43 -10.31 8.02
C LYS A 98 21.59 -10.94 8.79
N LYS A 99 22.82 -10.70 8.33
CA LYS A 99 24.02 -10.97 9.11
C LYS A 99 24.26 -9.84 10.11
#